data_AF-A0AA35PZL8-F1
#
_entry.id   AF-A0AA35PZL8-F1
#
_cell.length_a   1.000
_cell.length_b   1.000
_cell.length_c   1.000
_cell.angle_alpha   90.00
_cell.angle_beta   90.00
_cell.angle_gamma   90.00
#
_symmetry.space_group_name_H-M   'P 1'
#
loop_
_entity.id
_entity.type
_entity.pdbx_description
1 polymer ?
#
loop_
_entity_poly.entity_id
_entity_poly.type
_entity_poly.pdbx_seq_one_letter_code
_entity_poly.pdbx_strand_id
1 'polypeptide(L)'
;MESFLEYTEELEGTLALVEPNPYGPSDLTHKGHSSSRVGEAEEENGDGADEEDEDDEDDFMGMRSCPHPQINDLPVATAVHDILIAVAPTLRRLMVNIPLRSLYLGEDQLGVKAVLRRGFESLVNIEEFASVQDELFLYTAPDRFGDLQDDVWATSWPKLRRLYLYNPLIEEEFWSNVERSPNLEVVMTGRPDGNSLEPADIKRRWISALDGNDDFSKDVYDDIIRPLTYINVDMIGFQPPLMGFRSAWNTLDPEERIRVLAVDTPPEAWLAELGIPILGEPCLRGSVEMWARKHSFEGTLWDESAIGAYDPLSVEEQGQCGIHVMKPIV
;
A
#
# COMPACT_ATOMS: atom_id res chain seq x y z
N MET A 1 22.74 -15.54 -6.97
CA MET A 1 22.78 -14.99 -5.59
C MET A 1 23.21 -13.54 -5.71
N GLU A 2 22.41 -12.73 -6.40
CA GLU A 2 22.74 -11.34 -6.73
C GLU A 2 21.60 -10.43 -6.26
N SER A 3 22.00 -9.39 -5.51
CA SER A 3 21.24 -8.20 -5.11
C SER A 3 20.06 -8.39 -4.13
N PHE A 4 20.35 -8.36 -2.82
CA PHE A 4 19.35 -8.24 -1.74
C PHE A 4 19.34 -6.86 -1.06
N LEU A 5 20.31 -5.99 -1.34
CA LEU A 5 20.57 -4.81 -0.53
C LEU A 5 21.18 -3.71 -1.40
N GLU A 6 20.53 -2.55 -1.43
CA GLU A 6 21.15 -1.31 -1.88
C GLU A 6 21.30 -0.41 -0.65
N TYR A 7 22.53 -0.33 -0.13
CA TYR A 7 22.90 0.55 0.96
C TYR A 7 23.40 1.85 0.36
N THR A 8 22.67 2.95 0.53
CA THR A 8 23.12 4.27 0.09
C THR A 8 23.92 4.94 1.21
N GLU A 9 25.23 5.09 1.03
CA GLU A 9 26.15 5.72 2.00
C GLU A 9 25.86 7.22 2.27
N GLU A 10 25.00 7.87 1.48
CA GLU A 10 24.77 9.33 1.60
C GLU A 10 23.84 9.74 2.75
N LEU A 11 23.19 8.79 3.45
CA LEU A 11 22.25 9.07 4.53
C LEU A 11 22.42 8.05 5.66
N GLU A 12 23.20 8.40 6.69
CA GLU A 12 23.32 7.58 7.90
C GLU A 12 21.92 7.16 8.41
N GLY A 13 21.68 5.84 8.48
CA GLY A 13 20.46 5.26 9.08
C GLY A 13 19.26 5.02 8.13
N THR A 14 19.47 4.92 6.82
CA THR A 14 18.46 4.49 5.84
C THR A 14 18.76 3.08 5.32
N LEU A 15 17.74 2.22 5.23
CA LEU A 15 17.81 0.90 4.60
C LEU A 15 16.67 0.73 3.59
N ALA A 16 16.98 0.24 2.39
CA ALA A 16 15.99 -0.17 1.38
C ALA A 16 16.11 -1.69 1.14
N LEU A 17 14.99 -2.41 1.33
CA LEU A 17 14.90 -3.84 1.03
C LEU A 17 14.11 -4.03 -0.27
N VAL A 18 14.74 -4.63 -1.27
CA VAL A 18 14.24 -4.72 -2.65
C VAL A 18 14.31 -6.16 -3.15
N GLU A 19 13.32 -6.60 -3.90
CA GLU A 19 13.40 -7.90 -4.61
C GLU A 19 14.51 -7.89 -5.68
N PRO A 20 15.18 -9.03 -5.91
CA PRO A 20 16.10 -9.18 -7.03
C PRO A 20 15.32 -9.09 -8.36
N ASN A 21 15.89 -8.39 -9.35
CA ASN A 21 15.37 -8.37 -10.71
C ASN A 21 15.32 -9.81 -11.26
N PRO A 22 14.14 -10.39 -11.55
CA PRO A 22 14.04 -11.77 -12.04
C PRO A 22 14.63 -11.96 -13.44
N TYR A 23 14.97 -10.87 -14.14
CA TYR A 23 15.56 -10.90 -15.47
C TYR A 23 16.94 -10.22 -15.44
N GLY A 24 17.97 -11.04 -15.24
CA GLY A 24 19.35 -10.64 -15.58
C GLY A 24 19.45 -10.16 -17.05
N PRO A 25 20.59 -9.56 -17.46
CA PRO A 25 20.72 -8.93 -18.78
C PRO A 25 20.34 -9.92 -19.89
N SER A 26 19.26 -9.63 -20.61
CA SER A 26 18.68 -10.51 -21.60
C SER A 26 19.47 -10.47 -22.91
N ASP A 27 20.28 -11.49 -23.13
CA ASP A 27 20.89 -11.79 -24.43
C ASP A 27 19.84 -12.37 -25.38
N LEU A 28 19.72 -11.75 -26.55
CA LEU A 28 18.83 -12.12 -27.65
C LEU A 28 19.12 -13.54 -28.15
N THR A 29 18.09 -14.37 -28.38
CA THR A 29 17.96 -15.14 -29.64
C THR A 29 16.54 -15.69 -29.84
N HIS A 30 15.86 -15.15 -30.85
CA HIS A 30 14.66 -15.72 -31.46
C HIS A 30 14.98 -17.08 -32.13
N LYS A 31 14.23 -18.13 -31.79
CA LYS A 31 13.91 -19.23 -32.71
C LYS A 31 12.48 -19.72 -32.46
N GLY A 32 11.57 -19.32 -33.33
CA GLY A 32 10.22 -19.91 -33.40
C GLY A 32 10.26 -21.31 -33.98
N HIS A 33 9.28 -22.14 -33.63
CA HIS A 33 8.84 -23.31 -34.40
C HIS A 33 7.32 -23.51 -34.20
N SER A 34 6.63 -23.59 -35.34
CA SER A 34 5.22 -23.94 -35.53
C SER A 34 5.02 -25.46 -35.61
N SER A 35 3.94 -26.01 -35.07
CA SER A 35 3.28 -27.26 -35.53
C SER A 35 1.95 -27.43 -34.75
N SER A 36 0.77 -27.26 -35.34
CA SER A 36 -0.02 -28.15 -36.24
C SER A 36 -1.03 -29.05 -35.51
N ARG A 37 -2.31 -28.78 -35.78
CA ARG A 37 -3.53 -29.57 -35.52
C ARG A 37 -3.48 -31.02 -36.00
N VAL A 38 -4.11 -31.90 -35.23
CA VAL A 38 -4.96 -33.07 -35.60
C VAL A 38 -5.84 -33.31 -34.34
N GLY A 39 -7.17 -33.40 -34.30
CA GLY A 39 -8.20 -33.70 -35.28
C GLY A 39 -8.70 -35.12 -35.07
N GLU A 40 -9.74 -35.35 -34.24
CA GLU A 40 -10.69 -36.46 -34.38
C GLU A 40 -11.86 -36.32 -33.38
N ALA A 41 -13.04 -36.65 -33.87
CA ALA A 41 -14.34 -36.53 -33.22
C ALA A 41 -14.99 -37.92 -33.19
N GLU A 42 -15.67 -38.26 -32.10
CA GLU A 42 -16.71 -39.30 -32.09
C GLU A 42 -17.86 -38.87 -31.17
N GLU A 43 -19.07 -38.94 -31.73
CA GLU A 43 -20.37 -38.78 -31.08
C GLU A 43 -20.73 -40.07 -30.31
N GLU A 44 -21.49 -39.95 -29.21
CA GLU A 44 -22.79 -40.64 -29.04
C GLU A 44 -23.46 -40.34 -27.67
N ASN A 45 -24.66 -39.75 -27.78
CA ASN A 45 -25.92 -39.98 -27.06
C ASN A 45 -25.95 -40.35 -25.56
N GLY A 46 -26.67 -39.52 -24.80
CA GLY A 46 -27.28 -39.89 -23.52
C GLY A 46 -28.35 -38.88 -23.07
N ASP A 47 -29.62 -39.22 -23.30
CA ASP A 47 -30.79 -38.60 -22.66
C ASP A 47 -30.77 -38.87 -21.15
N GLY A 48 -31.04 -37.85 -20.32
CA GLY A 48 -31.40 -38.08 -18.92
C GLY A 48 -31.25 -36.86 -18.01
N ALA A 49 -32.38 -36.17 -17.82
CA ALA A 49 -32.89 -35.57 -16.58
C ALA A 49 -32.04 -34.57 -15.76
N ASP A 50 -32.80 -33.64 -15.19
CA ASP A 50 -32.47 -32.70 -14.10
C ASP A 50 -31.81 -31.39 -14.53
N GLU A 51 -32.68 -30.41 -14.79
CA GLU A 51 -32.38 -28.97 -14.73
C GLU A 51 -32.05 -28.63 -13.27
N GLU A 52 -30.77 -28.72 -12.91
CA GLU A 52 -30.19 -27.96 -11.82
C GLU A 52 -29.48 -26.76 -12.46
N ASP A 53 -30.01 -25.56 -12.19
CA ASP A 53 -29.36 -24.29 -12.45
C ASP A 53 -28.05 -24.25 -11.63
N GLU A 54 -26.97 -24.76 -12.21
CA GLU A 54 -25.62 -24.47 -11.73
C GLU A 54 -25.27 -23.06 -12.22
N ASP A 55 -25.26 -22.12 -11.28
CA ASP A 55 -24.74 -20.77 -11.43
C ASP A 55 -23.26 -20.86 -11.88
N ASP A 56 -23.03 -20.84 -13.20
CA ASP A 56 -21.71 -20.65 -13.84
C ASP A 56 -21.19 -19.21 -13.61
N GLU A 57 -21.03 -18.80 -12.35
CA GLU A 57 -20.38 -17.54 -11.95
C GLU A 57 -18.84 -17.65 -11.82
N ASP A 58 -18.23 -18.77 -12.21
CA ASP A 58 -16.79 -19.02 -12.06
C ASP A 58 -15.92 -18.58 -13.28
N ASP A 59 -16.49 -17.89 -14.27
CA ASP A 59 -15.73 -17.45 -15.47
C ASP A 59 -15.20 -15.99 -15.40
N PHE A 60 -15.35 -15.30 -14.27
CA PHE A 60 -14.76 -13.95 -14.07
C PHE A 60 -13.36 -13.95 -13.42
N MET A 61 -12.75 -15.12 -13.20
CA MET A 61 -11.42 -15.27 -12.56
C MET A 61 -10.31 -15.66 -13.55
N GLY A 62 -10.47 -15.28 -14.82
CA GLY A 62 -9.45 -15.46 -15.87
C GLY A 62 -8.29 -14.45 -15.84
N MET A 63 -8.19 -13.59 -14.82
CA MET A 63 -6.97 -12.80 -14.61
C MET A 63 -5.85 -13.75 -14.22
N ARG A 64 -5.00 -14.09 -15.18
CA ARG A 64 -3.69 -14.68 -14.92
C ARG A 64 -2.90 -13.67 -14.09
N SER A 65 -3.01 -13.76 -12.77
CA SER A 65 -2.12 -13.07 -11.85
C SER A 65 -0.70 -13.32 -12.34
N CYS A 66 0.02 -12.24 -12.66
CA CYS A 66 1.45 -12.35 -12.86
C CYS A 66 2.02 -13.09 -11.65
N PRO A 67 2.91 -14.10 -11.81
CA PRO A 67 3.51 -14.78 -10.68
C PRO A 67 4.35 -13.75 -9.92
N HIS A 68 3.74 -13.12 -8.92
CA HIS A 68 4.44 -12.30 -7.96
C HIS A 68 5.37 -13.25 -7.18
N PRO A 69 6.64 -12.88 -6.94
CA PRO A 69 7.53 -13.67 -6.12
C PRO A 69 6.86 -13.93 -4.77
N GLN A 70 6.74 -15.19 -4.37
CA GLN A 70 6.17 -15.53 -3.08
C GLN A 70 7.25 -15.45 -2.00
N ILE A 71 6.94 -14.81 -0.88
CA ILE A 71 7.86 -14.70 0.26
C ILE A 71 8.04 -16.00 1.07
N ASN A 72 7.57 -17.17 0.58
CA ASN A 72 7.55 -18.44 1.30
C ASN A 72 8.94 -19.13 1.34
N ASP A 73 9.96 -18.43 1.82
CA ASP A 73 11.34 -18.89 1.93
C ASP A 73 11.88 -18.57 3.34
N LEU A 74 11.91 -19.59 4.19
CA LEU A 74 12.34 -19.44 5.58
C LEU A 74 13.82 -19.03 5.72
N PRO A 75 14.79 -19.61 4.96
CA PRO A 75 16.17 -19.09 4.93
C PRO A 75 16.26 -17.60 4.61
N VAL A 76 15.54 -17.11 3.59
CA VAL A 76 15.51 -15.68 3.23
C VAL A 76 14.88 -14.86 4.34
N ALA A 77 13.74 -15.27 4.89
CA ALA A 77 13.10 -14.60 6.02
C ALA A 77 14.01 -14.52 7.25
N THR A 78 14.77 -15.58 7.52
CA THR A 78 15.76 -15.62 8.61
C THR A 78 16.87 -14.60 8.37
N ALA A 79 17.40 -14.53 7.14
CA ALA A 79 18.43 -13.56 6.80
C ALA A 79 17.91 -12.11 6.93
N VAL A 80 16.68 -11.83 6.48
CA VAL A 80 16.05 -10.51 6.65
C VAL A 80 15.88 -10.18 8.13
N HIS A 81 15.36 -11.12 8.93
CA HIS A 81 15.25 -10.97 10.38
C HIS A 81 16.59 -10.59 11.01
N ASP A 82 17.67 -11.32 10.70
CA ASP A 82 18.98 -11.08 11.29
C ASP A 82 19.55 -9.71 10.90
N ILE A 83 19.30 -9.26 9.67
CA ILE A 83 19.65 -7.90 9.22
C ILE A 83 18.88 -6.86 10.03
N LEU A 84 17.55 -7.01 10.15
CA LEU A 84 16.71 -6.08 10.90
C LEU A 84 17.16 -5.97 12.37
N ILE A 85 17.47 -7.09 13.01
CA ILE A 85 18.00 -7.13 14.38
C ILE A 85 19.34 -6.40 14.48
N ALA A 86 20.25 -6.62 13.51
CA ALA A 86 21.57 -5.99 13.53
C ALA A 86 21.49 -4.46 13.39
N VAL A 87 20.55 -3.95 12.60
CA VAL A 87 20.41 -2.50 12.34
C VAL A 87 19.45 -1.80 13.30
N ALA A 88 18.58 -2.53 14.00
CA ALA A 88 17.56 -2.01 14.93
C ALA A 88 18.05 -0.91 15.90
N PRO A 89 19.27 -0.96 16.46
CA PRO A 89 19.73 0.09 17.38
C PRO A 89 19.91 1.48 16.74
N THR A 90 20.04 1.53 15.41
CA THR A 90 20.41 2.76 14.68
C THR A 90 19.48 3.12 13.53
N LEU A 91 18.73 2.15 12.99
CA LEU A 91 17.85 2.37 11.86
C LEU A 91 16.70 3.30 12.25
N ARG A 92 16.53 4.39 11.49
CA ARG A 92 15.46 5.38 11.69
C ARG A 92 14.51 5.44 10.50
N ARG A 93 15.00 5.12 9.30
CA ARG A 93 14.22 5.20 8.07
C ARG A 93 14.30 3.88 7.36
N LEU A 94 13.14 3.30 7.07
CA LEU A 94 13.05 2.01 6.39
C LEU A 94 12.01 2.08 5.29
N MET A 95 12.43 1.70 4.08
CA MET A 95 11.52 1.38 3.00
C MET A 95 11.63 -0.10 2.67
N VAL A 96 10.48 -0.76 2.55
CA VAL A 96 10.39 -2.15 2.14
C VAL A 96 9.57 -2.27 0.87
N ASN A 97 10.10 -3.05 -0.05
CA ASN A 97 9.42 -3.52 -1.24
C ASN A 97 9.39 -5.05 -1.18
N ILE A 98 8.59 -5.57 -0.24
CA ILE A 98 8.41 -6.99 0.03
C ILE A 98 6.91 -7.29 -0.10
N PRO A 99 6.48 -8.30 -0.88
CA PRO A 99 5.07 -8.59 -1.07
C PRO A 99 4.58 -9.52 0.06
N LEU A 100 4.49 -9.01 1.29
CA LEU A 100 4.08 -9.80 2.45
C LEU A 100 2.66 -10.36 2.30
N ARG A 101 1.76 -9.67 1.57
CA ARG A 101 0.42 -10.18 1.24
C ARG A 101 0.44 -11.36 0.24
N SER A 102 1.57 -11.70 -0.38
CA SER A 102 1.68 -12.87 -1.28
C SER A 102 1.61 -14.22 -0.57
N LEU A 103 1.68 -14.22 0.76
CA LEU A 103 1.65 -15.42 1.60
C LEU A 103 0.53 -15.22 2.61
N TYR A 104 -0.59 -15.93 2.47
CA TYR A 104 -1.68 -15.84 3.43
C TYR A 104 -1.44 -16.73 4.65
N LEU A 105 -2.17 -16.47 5.75
CA LEU A 105 -2.06 -17.22 7.01
C LEU A 105 -2.20 -18.74 6.84
N GLY A 106 -3.12 -19.18 5.97
CA GLY A 106 -3.34 -20.61 5.69
C GLY A 106 -2.20 -21.28 4.90
N GLU A 107 -1.34 -20.47 4.27
CA GLU A 107 -0.27 -20.89 3.39
C GLU A 107 1.12 -20.80 4.05
N ASP A 108 1.24 -20.07 5.16
CA ASP A 108 2.49 -19.88 5.93
C ASP A 108 2.87 -21.12 6.77
N GLN A 109 3.04 -22.26 6.10
CA GLN A 109 3.41 -23.53 6.74
C GLN A 109 4.82 -23.50 7.35
N LEU A 110 5.69 -22.61 6.86
CA LEU A 110 7.07 -22.48 7.33
C LEU A 110 7.24 -21.45 8.45
N GLY A 111 6.19 -20.69 8.80
CA GLY A 111 6.24 -19.65 9.82
C GLY A 111 7.10 -18.44 9.43
N VAL A 112 7.18 -18.16 8.13
CA VAL A 112 7.91 -17.03 7.53
C VAL A 112 7.44 -15.71 8.13
N LYS A 113 6.13 -15.48 8.24
CA LYS A 113 5.61 -14.22 8.78
C LYS A 113 6.01 -14.02 10.23
N ALA A 114 6.01 -15.09 11.03
CA ALA A 114 6.42 -15.01 12.44
C ALA A 114 7.91 -14.70 12.60
N VAL A 115 8.76 -15.11 11.66
CA VAL A 115 10.18 -14.71 11.64
C VAL A 115 10.32 -13.25 11.24
N LEU A 116 9.70 -12.84 10.13
CA LEU A 116 9.75 -11.46 9.65
C LEU A 116 9.19 -10.47 10.68
N ARG A 117 8.02 -10.78 11.25
CA ARG A 117 7.36 -9.95 12.26
C ARG A 117 8.27 -9.63 13.44
N ARG A 118 8.94 -10.63 14.01
CA ARG A 118 9.90 -10.43 15.11
C ARG A 118 11.05 -9.50 14.73
N GLY A 119 11.50 -9.56 13.47
CA GLY A 119 12.50 -8.64 12.94
C GLY A 119 11.98 -7.20 12.92
N PHE A 120 10.78 -6.96 12.37
CA PHE A 120 10.18 -5.63 12.32
C PHE A 120 9.82 -5.06 13.71
N GLU A 121 9.33 -5.89 14.63
CA GLU A 121 9.04 -5.51 16.02
C GLU A 121 10.29 -5.01 16.76
N SER A 122 11.49 -5.46 16.35
CA SER A 122 12.74 -5.02 16.98
C SER A 122 13.15 -3.58 16.64
N LEU A 123 12.58 -2.98 15.60
CA LEU A 123 12.99 -1.69 15.03
C LEU A 123 12.42 -0.48 15.81
N VAL A 124 12.68 -0.43 17.12
CA VAL A 124 12.08 0.57 18.03
C VAL A 124 12.52 2.03 17.79
N ASN A 125 13.48 2.26 16.90
CA ASN A 125 14.01 3.58 16.56
C ASN A 125 13.47 4.15 15.24
N ILE A 126 12.55 3.45 14.57
CA ILE A 126 11.97 3.92 13.31
C ILE A 126 11.19 5.22 13.54
N GLU A 127 11.53 6.21 12.72
CA GLU A 127 10.91 7.52 12.62
C GLU A 127 10.14 7.65 11.29
N GLU A 128 10.60 6.99 10.22
CA GLU A 128 9.94 6.99 8.91
C GLU A 128 9.88 5.58 8.35
N PHE A 129 8.69 5.16 7.90
CA PHE A 129 8.46 3.86 7.32
C PHE A 129 7.61 3.94 6.04
N ALA A 130 8.00 3.17 5.03
CA ALA A 130 7.23 2.98 3.80
C ALA A 130 7.18 1.50 3.41
N SER A 131 5.98 0.91 3.32
CA SER A 131 5.75 -0.37 2.65
C SER A 131 5.15 -0.13 1.28
N VAL A 132 5.91 -0.44 0.22
CA VAL A 132 5.59 -0.05 -1.15
C VAL A 132 4.64 -1.02 -1.84
N GLN A 133 4.65 -2.30 -1.46
CA GLN A 133 3.85 -3.34 -2.11
C GLN A 133 2.63 -3.79 -1.30
N ASP A 134 2.55 -3.44 -0.01
CA ASP A 134 1.40 -3.77 0.84
C ASP A 134 1.32 -2.92 2.11
N GLU A 135 0.41 -3.29 3.01
CA GLU A 135 0.12 -2.61 4.27
C GLU A 135 0.99 -3.07 5.46
N LEU A 136 2.14 -3.69 5.19
CA LEU A 136 2.95 -4.41 6.18
C LEU A 136 2.20 -5.65 6.73
N PHE A 137 1.67 -6.48 5.83
CA PHE A 137 0.80 -7.61 6.16
C PHE A 137 1.54 -8.77 6.89
N LEU A 138 1.75 -8.61 8.19
CA LEU A 138 2.55 -9.49 9.06
C LEU A 138 1.72 -10.26 10.11
N TYR A 139 0.40 -10.41 9.91
CA TYR A 139 -0.41 -11.19 10.83
C TYR A 139 0.04 -12.66 10.88
N THR A 140 0.12 -13.22 12.09
CA THR A 140 0.58 -14.61 12.31
C THR A 140 -0.49 -15.55 12.85
N ALA A 141 -1.64 -15.02 13.24
CA ALA A 141 -2.74 -15.80 13.77
C ALA A 141 -4.03 -15.42 13.01
N PRO A 142 -4.87 -16.41 12.65
CA PRO A 142 -6.22 -16.10 12.21
C PRO A 142 -6.99 -15.48 13.36
N ASP A 143 -7.89 -14.55 13.02
CA ASP A 143 -8.89 -14.02 13.92
C ASP A 143 -9.78 -15.17 14.44
N ARG A 144 -9.41 -15.74 15.59
CA ARG A 144 -10.20 -16.82 16.22
C ARG A 144 -11.16 -16.29 17.27
N PHE A 145 -11.10 -15.00 17.62
CA PHE A 145 -11.83 -14.43 18.76
C PHE A 145 -12.31 -12.98 18.60
N GLY A 146 -12.20 -12.40 17.41
CA GLY A 146 -12.58 -11.01 17.10
C GLY A 146 -11.46 -9.98 17.28
N ASP A 147 -10.27 -10.38 17.73
CA ASP A 147 -9.12 -9.49 17.91
C ASP A 147 -8.06 -9.81 16.85
N LEU A 148 -8.01 -8.99 15.80
CA LEU A 148 -6.88 -8.97 14.89
C LEU A 148 -5.61 -8.63 15.68
N GLN A 149 -4.51 -9.28 15.32
CA GLN A 149 -3.22 -8.98 15.94
C GLN A 149 -2.86 -7.55 15.57
N ASP A 150 -2.55 -6.70 16.55
CA ASP A 150 -2.17 -5.31 16.29
C ASP A 150 -1.09 -5.15 15.22
N ASP A 151 -1.17 -4.05 14.47
CA ASP A 151 -0.12 -3.70 13.52
C ASP A 151 1.22 -3.44 14.23
N VAL A 152 2.31 -3.92 13.63
CA VAL A 152 3.67 -3.76 14.17
C VAL A 152 4.02 -2.29 14.32
N TRP A 153 3.65 -1.47 13.33
CA TRP A 153 3.97 -0.05 13.30
C TRP A 153 3.28 0.74 14.41
N ALA A 154 2.09 0.32 14.84
CA ALA A 154 1.32 0.99 15.88
C ALA A 154 1.80 0.63 17.30
N THR A 155 2.32 -0.58 17.49
CA THR A 155 2.66 -1.11 18.82
C THR A 155 4.16 -1.11 19.13
N SER A 156 5.00 -1.23 18.11
CA SER A 156 6.44 -1.49 18.29
C SER A 156 7.31 -0.27 17.97
N TRP A 157 6.79 0.75 17.28
CA TRP A 157 7.59 1.88 16.79
C TRP A 157 7.18 3.19 17.46
N PRO A 158 7.55 3.39 18.74
CA PRO A 158 7.10 4.55 19.51
C PRO A 158 7.61 5.89 18.97
N LYS A 159 8.58 5.90 18.06
CA LYS A 159 9.16 7.10 17.45
C LYS A 159 8.63 7.39 16.05
N LEU A 160 7.71 6.59 15.54
CA LEU A 160 7.21 6.71 14.17
C LEU A 160 6.52 8.07 13.98
N ARG A 161 6.98 8.80 12.96
CA ARG A 161 6.48 10.13 12.56
C ARG A 161 5.85 10.14 11.18
N ARG A 162 6.34 9.29 10.28
CA ARG A 162 5.86 9.25 8.90
C ARG A 162 5.63 7.80 8.47
N LEU A 163 4.42 7.52 8.00
CA LEU A 163 3.99 6.19 7.62
C LEU A 163 3.42 6.21 6.21
N TYR A 164 3.91 5.32 5.35
CA TYR A 164 3.34 5.02 4.04
C TYR A 164 3.00 3.54 3.98
N LEU A 165 1.74 3.25 3.64
CA LEU A 165 1.24 1.89 3.43
C LEU A 165 0.57 1.79 2.08
N TYR A 166 0.85 0.72 1.35
CA TYR A 166 0.16 0.44 0.10
C TYR A 166 -0.99 -0.53 0.31
N ASN A 167 -2.13 -0.20 -0.28
CA ASN A 167 -3.39 -0.91 -0.20
C ASN A 167 -3.92 -1.21 1.21
N PRO A 168 -3.75 -0.34 2.24
CA PRO A 168 -4.26 -0.59 3.58
C PRO A 168 -5.79 -0.59 3.62
N LEU A 169 -6.39 -1.39 4.49
CA LEU A 169 -7.80 -1.31 4.84
C LEU A 169 -8.06 -0.11 5.78
N ILE A 170 -8.72 0.94 5.32
CA ILE A 170 -8.93 2.19 6.09
C ILE A 170 -10.26 2.15 6.88
N GLU A 171 -10.31 1.29 7.87
CA GLU A 171 -11.47 1.12 8.77
C GLU A 171 -11.17 1.60 10.20
N GLU A 172 -12.07 1.31 11.15
CA GLU A 172 -11.96 1.76 12.54
C GLU A 172 -10.62 1.38 13.19
N GLU A 173 -10.19 0.13 13.00
CA GLU A 173 -8.92 -0.38 13.53
C GLU A 173 -7.70 0.41 13.01
N PHE A 174 -7.71 0.80 11.74
CA PHE A 174 -6.64 1.64 11.18
C PHE A 174 -6.53 2.97 11.94
N TRP A 175 -7.65 3.65 12.19
CA TRP A 175 -7.65 4.91 12.92
C TRP A 175 -7.28 4.74 14.40
N SER A 176 -7.70 3.64 15.03
CA SER A 176 -7.21 3.26 16.36
C SER A 176 -5.69 3.05 16.37
N ASN A 177 -5.11 2.47 15.31
CA ASN A 177 -3.66 2.30 15.19
C ASN A 177 -2.92 3.63 15.01
N VAL A 178 -3.50 4.56 14.25
CA VAL A 178 -3.01 5.94 14.13
C VAL A 178 -3.08 6.66 15.48
N GLU A 179 -4.13 6.43 16.29
CA GLU A 179 -4.29 7.03 17.62
C GLU A 179 -3.19 6.58 18.58
N ARG A 180 -2.93 5.27 18.62
CA ARG A 180 -1.87 4.64 19.42
C ARG A 180 -0.45 5.04 19.04
N SER A 181 -0.29 5.77 17.94
CA SER A 181 0.99 6.25 17.42
C SER A 181 1.15 7.76 17.68
N PRO A 182 1.47 8.21 18.93
CA PRO A 182 1.33 9.60 19.35
C PRO A 182 2.27 10.58 18.62
N ASN A 183 3.38 10.09 18.08
CA ASN A 183 4.36 10.90 17.35
C ASN A 183 4.09 10.95 15.83
N LEU A 184 3.04 10.27 15.35
CA LEU A 184 2.75 10.16 13.93
C LEU A 184 2.22 11.48 13.37
N GLU A 185 2.97 12.12 12.48
CA GLU A 185 2.67 13.45 11.92
C GLU A 185 2.08 13.35 10.52
N VAL A 186 2.53 12.36 9.74
CA VAL A 186 2.10 12.14 8.35
C VAL A 186 1.74 10.67 8.15
N VAL A 187 0.54 10.45 7.62
CA VAL A 187 0.06 9.14 7.18
C VAL A 187 -0.27 9.26 5.70
N MET A 188 0.36 8.43 4.89
CA MET A 188 0.14 8.36 3.46
C MET A 188 -0.31 6.95 3.09
N THR A 189 -1.33 6.86 2.25
CA THR A 189 -1.88 5.58 1.82
C THR A 189 -1.90 5.54 0.31
N GLY A 190 -1.36 4.48 -0.28
CA GLY A 190 -1.47 4.23 -1.70
C GLY A 190 -2.64 3.29 -1.96
N ARG A 191 -3.62 3.66 -2.78
CA ARG A 191 -4.72 2.76 -3.18
C ARG A 191 -5.45 2.09 -2.00
N PRO A 192 -5.87 2.80 -0.94
CA PRO A 192 -6.48 2.16 0.22
C PRO A 192 -7.69 1.27 -0.16
N ASP A 193 -7.75 0.07 0.43
CA ASP A 193 -8.89 -0.85 0.33
C ASP A 193 -10.02 -0.38 1.27
N GLY A 194 -11.26 -0.58 0.84
CA GLY A 194 -12.47 -0.27 1.62
C GLY A 194 -13.71 -0.25 0.73
N ASN A 195 -14.70 -1.10 1.01
CA ASN A 195 -15.94 -1.26 0.22
C ASN A 195 -16.83 -0.01 0.14
N SER A 196 -16.39 1.08 0.74
CA SER A 196 -17.04 2.36 0.66
C SER A 196 -15.93 3.39 0.85
N LEU A 197 -15.68 4.20 -0.18
CA LEU A 197 -15.17 5.57 0.00
C LEU A 197 -16.35 6.55 0.21
N GLU A 198 -17.58 6.04 0.33
CA GLU A 198 -18.72 6.75 0.92
C GLU A 198 -18.53 7.18 2.42
N PRO A 199 -17.59 6.64 3.22
CA PRO A 199 -17.17 7.12 4.54
C PRO A 199 -15.81 7.84 4.51
N ALA A 200 -15.42 8.48 3.40
CA ALA A 200 -14.18 9.28 3.31
C ALA A 200 -14.16 10.55 4.18
N ASP A 201 -15.00 10.63 5.23
CA ASP A 201 -14.91 11.64 6.28
C ASP A 201 -13.71 11.34 7.20
N ILE A 202 -12.52 11.47 6.64
CA ILE A 202 -11.23 11.20 7.28
C ILE A 202 -11.11 11.95 8.61
N LYS A 203 -11.49 13.23 8.62
CA LYS A 203 -11.43 14.04 9.85
C LYS A 203 -12.34 13.49 10.93
N ARG A 204 -13.57 13.10 10.60
CA ARG A 204 -14.50 12.51 11.56
C ARG A 204 -14.01 11.17 12.08
N ARG A 205 -13.50 10.29 11.21
CA ARG A 205 -12.95 8.99 11.62
C ARG A 205 -11.76 9.15 12.57
N TRP A 206 -10.84 10.05 12.24
CA TRP A 206 -9.71 10.34 13.11
C TRP A 206 -10.15 10.88 14.47
N ILE A 207 -11.10 11.80 14.48
CA ILE A 207 -11.62 12.39 15.72
C ILE A 207 -12.39 11.37 16.57
N SER A 208 -13.25 10.55 15.95
CA SER A 208 -13.95 9.46 16.64
C SER A 208 -12.98 8.50 17.32
N ALA A 209 -11.86 8.18 16.67
CA ALA A 209 -10.82 7.33 17.24
C ALA A 209 -10.16 7.94 18.50
N LEU A 210 -10.07 9.27 18.59
CA LEU A 210 -9.51 9.97 19.75
C LEU A 210 -10.46 10.05 20.96
N ASP A 211 -11.76 10.26 20.70
CA ASP A 211 -12.77 10.43 21.76
C ASP A 211 -13.34 9.09 22.26
N GLY A 212 -13.20 8.02 21.46
CA GLY A 212 -13.84 6.73 21.73
C GLY A 212 -15.37 6.81 21.72
N ASN A 213 -15.93 7.86 21.14
CA ASN A 213 -17.37 8.15 21.12
C ASN A 213 -17.76 8.88 19.82
N ASP A 214 -18.98 8.66 19.35
CA ASP A 214 -19.48 9.23 18.08
C ASP A 214 -20.09 10.65 18.23
N ASP A 215 -20.32 11.10 19.46
CA ASP A 215 -20.99 12.36 19.78
C ASP A 215 -19.99 13.42 20.24
N PHE A 216 -19.42 14.13 19.26
CA PHE A 216 -18.30 15.04 19.45
C PHE A 216 -18.69 16.33 20.17
N SER A 217 -18.00 16.68 21.26
CA SER A 217 -18.10 17.99 21.90
C SER A 217 -16.86 18.85 21.62
N LYS A 218 -17.04 20.14 21.38
CA LYS A 218 -15.95 21.06 21.05
C LYS A 218 -14.89 21.18 22.16
N ASP A 219 -15.27 20.99 23.42
CA ASP A 219 -14.33 21.10 24.55
C ASP A 219 -13.30 19.95 24.55
N VAL A 220 -13.62 18.81 23.94
CA VAL A 220 -12.71 17.66 23.75
C VAL A 220 -11.73 17.90 22.60
N TYR A 221 -12.13 18.71 21.61
CA TYR A 221 -11.31 19.03 20.43
C TYR A 221 -9.97 19.66 20.82
N ASP A 222 -10.00 20.70 21.67
CA ASP A 222 -8.83 21.52 21.94
C ASP A 222 -7.75 20.81 22.77
N ASP A 223 -8.17 19.91 23.67
CA ASP A 223 -7.29 19.20 24.60
C ASP A 223 -6.68 17.93 24.00
N ILE A 224 -7.33 17.30 23.00
CA ILE A 224 -6.95 15.97 22.50
C ILE A 224 -6.36 16.00 21.09
N ILE A 225 -6.79 16.94 20.23
CA ILE A 225 -6.42 16.86 18.81
C ILE A 225 -5.01 17.38 18.58
N ARG A 226 -4.14 16.42 18.28
CA ARG A 226 -2.81 16.64 17.73
C ARG A 226 -2.86 16.84 16.21
N PRO A 227 -1.98 17.68 15.65
CA PRO A 227 -1.91 17.85 14.21
C PRO A 227 -1.57 16.55 13.48
N LEU A 228 -2.26 16.29 12.37
CA LEU A 228 -2.04 15.12 11.52
C LEU A 228 -2.24 15.50 10.06
N THR A 229 -1.33 15.06 9.19
CA THR A 229 -1.51 15.15 7.74
C THR A 229 -1.79 13.77 7.18
N TYR A 230 -2.97 13.59 6.58
CA TYR A 230 -3.32 12.41 5.81
C TYR A 230 -3.17 12.71 4.31
N ILE A 231 -2.52 11.82 3.57
CA ILE A 231 -2.29 11.95 2.13
C ILE A 231 -2.81 10.71 1.41
N ASN A 232 -3.82 10.86 0.56
CA ASN A 232 -4.31 9.80 -0.31
C ASN A 232 -3.54 9.81 -1.62
N VAL A 233 -2.87 8.71 -1.95
CA VAL A 233 -2.17 8.51 -3.21
C VAL A 233 -2.95 7.53 -4.05
N ASP A 234 -3.47 8.01 -5.18
CA ASP A 234 -4.16 7.15 -6.14
C ASP A 234 -3.95 7.69 -7.56
N MET A 235 -4.53 7.03 -8.54
CA MET A 235 -4.59 7.53 -9.90
C MET A 235 -5.68 8.60 -10.03
N ILE A 236 -5.48 9.47 -11.02
CA ILE A 236 -6.50 10.45 -11.43
C ILE A 236 -7.84 9.73 -11.66
N GLY A 237 -8.89 10.23 -11.00
CA GLY A 237 -10.25 9.69 -11.11
C GLY A 237 -10.60 8.58 -10.09
N PHE A 238 -9.62 8.09 -9.33
CA PHE A 238 -9.84 7.13 -8.23
C PHE A 238 -9.73 7.77 -6.84
N GLN A 239 -9.46 9.08 -6.77
CA GLN A 239 -9.47 9.82 -5.53
C GLN A 239 -10.85 9.75 -4.85
N PRO A 240 -10.91 9.68 -3.51
CA PRO A 240 -12.18 9.71 -2.79
C PRO A 240 -12.94 11.03 -3.04
N PRO A 241 -14.29 11.01 -3.02
CA PRO A 241 -15.11 12.19 -3.24
C PRO A 241 -15.14 13.10 -2.00
N LEU A 242 -14.02 13.76 -1.69
CA LEU A 242 -13.84 14.53 -0.44
C LEU A 242 -14.65 15.84 -0.39
N MET A 243 -15.16 16.34 -1.52
CA MET A 243 -15.88 17.62 -1.57
C MET A 243 -17.13 17.65 -0.71
N GLY A 244 -17.82 16.51 -0.60
CA GLY A 244 -19.05 16.39 0.20
C GLY A 244 -18.84 16.76 1.67
N PHE A 245 -17.60 16.71 2.17
CA PHE A 245 -17.28 16.93 3.56
C PHE A 245 -16.81 18.35 3.89
N ARG A 246 -16.61 19.25 2.90
CA ARG A 246 -16.04 20.60 3.14
C ARG A 246 -16.77 21.37 4.26
N SER A 247 -18.09 21.40 4.22
CA SER A 247 -18.89 22.09 5.26
C SER A 247 -18.80 21.42 6.62
N ALA A 248 -18.75 20.07 6.66
CA ALA A 248 -18.64 19.31 7.90
C ALA A 248 -17.24 19.52 8.51
N TRP A 249 -16.19 19.47 7.71
CA TRP A 249 -14.80 19.66 8.14
C TRP A 249 -14.53 21.07 8.66
N ASN A 250 -15.09 22.12 8.04
CA ASN A 250 -14.96 23.48 8.56
C ASN A 250 -15.61 23.65 9.95
N THR A 251 -16.61 22.83 10.26
CA THR A 251 -17.28 22.83 11.57
C THR A 251 -16.50 21.98 12.58
N LEU A 252 -16.02 20.82 12.12
CA LEU A 252 -15.37 19.80 12.93
C LEU A 252 -13.92 20.16 13.29
N ASP A 253 -13.18 20.75 12.35
CA ASP A 253 -11.77 21.11 12.44
C ASP A 253 -11.55 22.55 11.93
N PRO A 254 -12.05 23.57 12.67
CA PRO A 254 -11.99 24.97 12.23
C PRO A 254 -10.57 25.56 12.28
N GLU A 255 -9.66 24.94 13.02
CA GLU A 255 -8.25 25.36 13.13
C GLU A 255 -7.33 24.65 12.14
N GLU A 256 -7.87 23.78 11.29
CA GLU A 256 -7.13 23.01 10.28
C GLU A 256 -5.97 22.19 10.88
N ARG A 257 -6.17 21.63 12.07
CA ARG A 257 -5.17 20.75 12.71
C ARG A 257 -5.01 19.44 11.93
N ILE A 258 -6.06 19.02 11.22
CA ILE A 258 -6.06 17.81 10.39
C ILE A 258 -6.03 18.22 8.92
N ARG A 259 -4.92 17.95 8.25
CA ARG A 259 -4.76 18.21 6.81
C ARG A 259 -5.08 16.94 6.04
N VAL A 260 -5.88 17.07 4.98
CA VAL A 260 -6.19 15.98 4.07
C VAL A 260 -5.73 16.42 2.68
N LEU A 261 -4.73 15.74 2.13
CA LEU A 261 -4.18 16.00 0.82
C LEU A 261 -4.41 14.81 -0.10
N ALA A 262 -4.30 15.05 -1.39
CA ALA A 262 -4.31 14.03 -2.43
C ALA A 262 -3.06 14.14 -3.30
N VAL A 263 -2.63 13.01 -3.85
CA VAL A 263 -1.60 12.92 -4.87
C VAL A 263 -2.15 12.08 -6.01
N ASP A 264 -2.12 12.67 -7.20
CA ASP A 264 -2.47 11.99 -8.45
C ASP A 264 -1.21 11.38 -9.06
N THR A 265 -1.16 10.05 -9.05
CA THR A 265 -0.11 9.31 -9.74
C THR A 265 -0.34 9.36 -11.25
N PRO A 266 0.74 9.53 -12.05
CA PRO A 266 0.61 9.61 -13.50
C PRO A 266 0.07 8.28 -14.05
N PRO A 267 -0.79 8.32 -15.09
CA PRO A 267 -1.28 7.11 -15.72
C PRO A 267 -0.13 6.32 -16.38
N GLU A 268 -0.33 5.01 -16.54
CA GLU A 268 0.65 4.02 -16.98
C GLU A 268 1.42 4.37 -18.27
N ALA A 269 0.91 5.28 -19.09
CA ALA A 269 1.64 5.84 -20.24
C ALA A 269 3.01 6.44 -19.86
N TRP A 270 3.20 6.92 -18.63
CA TRP A 270 4.51 7.33 -18.09
C TRP A 270 5.47 6.15 -17.86
N LEU A 271 4.98 4.96 -17.58
CA LEU A 271 5.80 3.76 -17.36
C LEU A 271 6.48 3.31 -18.66
N ALA A 272 5.81 3.52 -19.79
CA ALA A 272 6.37 3.28 -21.12
C ALA A 272 7.49 4.28 -21.45
N GLU A 273 7.39 5.54 -21.02
CA GLU A 273 8.45 6.56 -21.20
C GLU A 273 9.68 6.30 -20.32
N LEU A 274 9.50 5.66 -19.15
CA LEU A 274 10.60 5.21 -18.28
C LEU A 274 11.27 3.91 -18.76
N GLY A 275 10.83 3.34 -19.88
CA GLY A 275 11.42 2.12 -20.45
C GLY A 275 11.22 0.86 -19.60
N ILE A 276 10.27 0.88 -18.66
CA ILE A 276 9.96 -0.27 -17.81
C ILE A 276 9.07 -1.23 -18.63
N PRO A 277 9.49 -2.48 -18.89
CA PRO A 277 8.68 -3.43 -19.64
C PRO A 277 7.39 -3.72 -18.87
N ILE A 278 6.24 -3.38 -19.47
CA ILE A 278 4.94 -3.81 -18.98
C ILE A 278 4.83 -5.31 -19.27
N LEU A 279 5.20 -6.14 -18.30
CA LEU A 279 5.06 -7.60 -18.38
C LEU A 279 3.60 -7.96 -18.06
N GLY A 280 2.72 -7.92 -19.07
CA GLY A 280 1.32 -8.33 -18.92
C GLY A 280 0.32 -7.22 -19.25
N GLU A 281 -0.97 -7.50 -19.03
CA GLU A 281 -1.99 -6.44 -19.10
C GLU A 281 -1.65 -5.34 -18.08
N PRO A 282 -1.85 -4.05 -18.45
CA PRO A 282 -1.61 -2.94 -17.54
C PRO A 282 -2.42 -3.13 -16.26
N CYS A 283 -1.75 -3.43 -15.14
CA CYS A 283 -2.42 -3.52 -13.87
C CYS A 283 -2.35 -2.16 -13.19
N LEU A 284 -3.52 -1.54 -13.01
CA LEU A 284 -3.71 -0.28 -12.28
C LEU A 284 -2.98 -0.21 -10.93
N ARG A 285 -2.72 -1.37 -10.31
CA ARG A 285 -1.89 -1.54 -9.11
C ARG A 285 -0.45 -1.01 -9.28
N GLY A 286 0.18 -1.30 -10.42
CA GLY A 286 1.60 -1.04 -10.63
C GLY A 286 1.96 0.45 -10.60
N SER A 287 1.07 1.35 -11.02
CA SER A 287 1.38 2.79 -11.12
C SER A 287 1.68 3.42 -9.76
N VAL A 288 0.84 3.15 -8.76
CA VAL A 288 0.99 3.72 -7.41
C VAL A 288 2.17 3.08 -6.68
N GLU A 289 2.38 1.76 -6.83
CA GLU A 289 3.56 1.08 -6.29
C GLU A 289 4.85 1.65 -6.89
N MET A 290 4.92 1.81 -8.20
CA MET A 290 6.11 2.38 -8.87
C MET A 290 6.34 3.84 -8.50
N TRP A 291 5.27 4.62 -8.37
CA TRP A 291 5.33 5.99 -7.88
C TRP A 291 5.94 6.02 -6.46
N ALA A 292 5.41 5.23 -5.54
CA ALA A 292 5.88 5.19 -4.15
C ALA A 292 7.32 4.67 -4.06
N ARG A 293 7.65 3.65 -4.86
CA ARG A 293 9.01 3.13 -5.02
C ARG A 293 9.97 4.25 -5.40
N LYS A 294 9.68 4.96 -6.50
CA LYS A 294 10.51 6.04 -7.01
C LYS A 294 10.76 7.10 -5.92
N HIS A 295 9.70 7.65 -5.34
CA HIS A 295 9.82 8.72 -4.35
C HIS A 295 10.49 8.26 -3.04
N SER A 296 10.37 6.98 -2.68
CA SER A 296 11.11 6.41 -1.55
C SER A 296 12.62 6.35 -1.83
N PHE A 297 13.03 5.88 -3.01
CA PHE A 297 14.45 5.81 -3.40
C PHE A 297 15.08 7.18 -3.56
N GLU A 298 14.34 8.14 -4.10
CA GLU A 298 14.80 9.52 -4.27
C GLU A 298 14.80 10.30 -2.94
N GLY A 299 14.25 9.74 -1.86
CA GLY A 299 14.13 10.42 -0.56
C GLY A 299 13.14 11.59 -0.59
N THR A 300 12.23 11.63 -1.56
CA THR A 300 11.27 12.71 -1.79
C THR A 300 9.85 12.37 -1.33
N LEU A 301 9.59 11.14 -0.87
CA LEU A 301 8.25 10.65 -0.48
C LEU A 301 7.52 11.57 0.52
N TRP A 302 8.26 12.26 1.39
CA TRP A 302 7.69 13.13 2.42
C TRP A 302 7.69 14.63 2.07
N ASP A 303 8.19 15.00 0.90
CA ASP A 303 8.18 16.39 0.42
C ASP A 303 6.91 16.61 -0.40
N GLU A 304 5.91 17.26 0.22
CA GLU A 304 4.60 17.58 -0.38
C GLU A 304 4.72 18.22 -1.76
N SER A 305 5.72 19.07 -1.99
CA SER A 305 5.91 19.74 -3.28
C SER A 305 6.51 18.81 -4.32
N ALA A 306 7.45 17.95 -3.92
CA ALA A 306 8.10 16.99 -4.81
C ALA A 306 7.14 15.86 -5.24
N ILE A 307 6.23 15.46 -4.35
CA ILE A 307 5.20 14.45 -4.63
C ILE A 307 3.98 15.02 -5.35
N GLY A 308 3.89 16.34 -5.51
CA GLY A 308 2.74 16.99 -6.15
C GLY A 308 1.46 16.89 -5.32
N ALA A 309 1.57 16.88 -4.00
CA ALA A 309 0.41 16.86 -3.11
C ALA A 309 -0.39 18.16 -3.26
N TYR A 310 -1.71 18.03 -3.28
CA TYR A 310 -2.64 19.15 -3.39
C TYR A 310 -3.78 19.02 -2.37
N ASP A 311 -4.37 20.16 -2.00
CA ASP A 311 -5.61 20.18 -1.25
C ASP A 311 -6.76 19.88 -2.22
N PRO A 312 -7.45 18.73 -2.11
CA PRO A 312 -8.55 18.39 -2.99
C PRO A 312 -9.67 19.43 -2.95
N LEU A 313 -9.86 20.14 -1.83
CA LEU A 313 -10.91 21.16 -1.66
C LEU A 313 -10.61 22.48 -2.38
N SER A 314 -9.39 22.66 -2.87
CA SER A 314 -8.95 23.90 -3.55
C SER A 314 -9.12 23.87 -5.08
N VAL A 315 -9.27 22.69 -5.69
CA VAL A 315 -9.13 22.50 -7.14
C VAL A 315 -10.31 23.07 -7.97
N GLU A 316 -11.48 23.30 -7.36
CA GLU A 316 -12.66 23.79 -8.09
C GLU A 316 -12.91 25.31 -8.07
N GLU A 317 -12.13 26.13 -7.35
CA GLU A 317 -12.26 27.59 -7.52
C GLU A 317 -11.91 28.04 -8.96
N GLN A 318 -11.33 27.15 -9.78
CA GLN A 318 -10.96 27.41 -11.18
C GLN A 318 -11.82 26.70 -12.25
N GLY A 319 -12.92 26.04 -11.89
CA GLY A 319 -13.96 25.65 -12.87
C GLY A 319 -13.49 24.81 -14.07
N GLN A 320 -12.47 23.96 -13.90
CA GLN A 320 -12.04 23.01 -14.92
C GLN A 320 -11.81 21.64 -14.28
N CYS A 321 -12.76 20.74 -14.52
CA CYS A 321 -12.49 19.31 -14.57
C CYS A 321 -11.56 19.08 -15.78
N GLY A 322 -10.29 19.42 -15.60
CA GLY A 322 -9.28 19.48 -16.64
C GLY A 322 -8.07 18.72 -16.12
N ILE A 323 -7.85 17.55 -16.73
CA ILE A 323 -6.60 16.78 -16.73
C ILE A 323 -5.44 17.69 -16.35
N HIS A 324 -4.95 17.56 -15.10
CA HIS A 324 -3.67 18.16 -14.72
C HIS A 324 -2.59 17.40 -15.47
N VAL A 325 -2.34 17.81 -16.72
CA VAL A 325 -1.14 17.42 -17.43
C VAL A 325 0.01 18.04 -16.64
N MET A 326 0.65 17.24 -15.79
CA MET A 326 1.94 17.62 -15.22
C MET A 326 2.82 18.08 -16.37
N LYS A 327 3.22 19.36 -16.35
CA LYS A 327 4.22 19.83 -17.31
C LYS A 327 5.51 19.05 -17.05
N PRO A 328 6.20 18.57 -18.09
CA PRO A 328 7.49 17.91 -17.91
C PRO A 328 8.41 18.88 -17.17
N ILE A 329 9.00 18.42 -16.08
CA ILE A 329 10.13 19.11 -15.45
C ILE A 329 11.28 18.98 -16.45
N VAL A 330 11.72 20.12 -17.00
CA VAL A 330 12.78 20.22 -18.02
C VAL A 330 14.15 20.20 -17.39
#